data_AF-A0A927TXF6-F1
#
_entry.id   AF-A0A927TXF6-F1
#
_cell.length_a   1.000
_cell.length_b   1.000
_cell.length_c   1.000
_cell.angle_alpha   90.00
_cell.angle_beta   90.00
_cell.angle_gamma   90.00
#
_symmetry.space_group_name_H-M   'P 1'
#
loop_
_entity.id
_entity.type
_entity.pdbx_description
1 polymer ?
#
loop_
_entity_poly.entity_id
_entity_poly.type
_entity_poly.pdbx_seq_one_letter_code
_entity_poly.pdbx_strand_id
1 'polypeptide(L)'
;MRICPDEIKIILESDGKLLESRADILLEKYDARFLLLIFAEKHQTQVVFVSGSKKIRAIEIMEYLMPVFGLVKGNAQMAKGCISLTILNSLIADTETTDAVGYFKKKVADYIEETVCIVADEYMAEAKEELTKLPVYKKKKVKWAVVKSTDVASPGEKILVKSLENSTGKVLEAGDECLIMIGNRGETYDISRKKFESTYELTDEKLDI
;
A
#
# COMPACT_ATOMS: atom_id res chain seq x y z
N MET A 1 15.45 -14.06 -0.81
CA MET A 1 14.82 -14.75 -1.98
C MET A 1 14.45 -13.73 -3.06
N ARG A 2 15.13 -13.72 -4.22
CA ARG A 2 14.85 -12.80 -5.35
C ARG A 2 13.62 -13.27 -6.11
N ILE A 3 12.84 -12.32 -6.63
CA ILE A 3 11.72 -12.60 -7.54
C ILE A 3 12.35 -12.89 -8.90
N CYS A 4 11.93 -13.97 -9.56
CA CYS A 4 12.46 -14.27 -10.89
C CYS A 4 11.62 -13.50 -11.92
N PRO A 5 12.23 -12.80 -12.91
CA PRO A 5 11.49 -12.16 -13.99
C PRO A 5 10.53 -13.11 -14.72
N ASP A 6 10.88 -14.39 -14.79
CA ASP A 6 10.06 -15.44 -15.42
C ASP A 6 8.78 -15.78 -14.65
N GLU A 7 8.62 -15.32 -13.40
CA GLU A 7 7.37 -15.49 -12.64
C GLU A 7 6.26 -14.51 -13.08
N ILE A 8 6.59 -13.48 -13.87
CA ILE A 8 5.62 -12.51 -14.40
C ILE A 8 5.20 -12.90 -15.81
N LYS A 9 3.94 -13.30 -15.94
CA LYS A 9 3.32 -13.59 -17.24
C LYS A 9 2.87 -12.27 -17.89
N ILE A 10 3.42 -11.94 -19.05
CA ILE A 10 3.05 -10.73 -19.82
C ILE A 10 2.23 -11.16 -21.03
N ILE A 11 1.05 -10.57 -21.20
CA ILE A 11 0.10 -10.95 -22.25
C ILE A 11 -0.43 -9.70 -22.94
N LEU A 12 -0.38 -9.70 -24.27
CA LEU A 12 -1.08 -8.72 -25.09
C LEU A 12 -2.52 -9.20 -25.32
N GLU A 13 -3.49 -8.39 -24.94
CA GLU A 13 -4.91 -8.68 -25.09
C GLU A 13 -5.62 -7.63 -25.96
N SER A 14 -6.65 -8.08 -26.66
CA SER A 14 -7.44 -7.24 -27.56
C SER A 14 -8.86 -6.95 -27.04
N ASP A 15 -9.34 -7.72 -26.06
CA ASP A 15 -10.66 -7.54 -25.45
C ASP A 15 -10.55 -6.84 -24.07
N GLY A 16 -10.99 -5.58 -24.03
CA GLY A 16 -11.00 -4.76 -22.81
C GLY A 16 -11.93 -5.26 -21.69
N LYS A 17 -12.76 -6.29 -21.90
CA LYS A 17 -13.62 -6.86 -20.83
C LYS A 17 -12.84 -7.31 -19.59
N LEU A 18 -11.58 -7.70 -19.77
CA LEU A 18 -10.72 -8.15 -18.67
C LEU A 18 -10.27 -7.01 -17.75
N LEU A 19 -10.41 -5.75 -18.18
CA LEU A 19 -10.13 -4.60 -17.33
C LEU A 19 -11.00 -4.64 -16.07
N GLU A 20 -12.28 -5.00 -16.17
CA GLU A 20 -13.20 -5.01 -15.02
C GLU A 20 -13.19 -6.32 -14.23
N SER A 21 -12.30 -7.25 -14.57
CA SER A 21 -12.19 -8.53 -13.87
C SER A 21 -11.49 -8.39 -12.53
N ARG A 22 -11.83 -9.28 -11.59
CA ARG A 22 -11.15 -9.35 -10.29
C ARG A 22 -9.79 -10.02 -10.43
N ALA A 23 -8.88 -9.65 -9.52
CA ALA A 23 -7.51 -10.16 -9.47
C ALA A 23 -7.41 -11.70 -9.42
N ASP A 24 -8.19 -12.33 -8.54
CA ASP A 24 -8.22 -13.78 -8.34
C ASP A 24 -8.61 -14.54 -9.60
N ILE A 25 -9.66 -14.06 -10.29
CA ILE A 25 -10.14 -14.64 -11.56
C ILE A 25 -9.05 -14.54 -12.64
N LEU A 26 -8.33 -13.42 -12.72
CA LEU A 26 -7.30 -13.22 -13.72
C LEU A 26 -6.09 -14.13 -13.47
N LEU A 27 -5.63 -14.25 -12.24
CA LEU A 27 -4.50 -15.12 -11.89
C LEU A 27 -4.82 -16.59 -12.17
N GLU A 28 -6.02 -17.05 -11.82
CA GLU A 28 -6.49 -18.42 -12.09
C GLU A 28 -6.62 -18.67 -13.59
N LYS A 29 -7.27 -17.76 -14.33
CA LYS A 29 -7.47 -17.88 -15.79
C LYS A 29 -6.14 -18.07 -16.53
N TYR A 30 -5.11 -17.34 -16.13
CA TYR A 30 -3.82 -17.36 -16.81
C TYR A 30 -2.79 -18.28 -16.16
N ASP A 31 -3.16 -19.03 -15.11
CA ASP A 31 -2.26 -19.87 -14.32
C ASP A 31 -0.93 -19.15 -14.03
N ALA A 32 -1.06 -17.98 -13.38
CA ALA A 32 0.04 -17.06 -13.18
C ALA A 32 0.10 -16.60 -11.72
N ARG A 33 1.32 -16.48 -11.19
CA ARG A 33 1.56 -15.87 -9.88
C ARG A 33 1.53 -14.34 -9.96
N PHE A 34 2.07 -13.80 -11.05
CA PHE A 34 2.03 -12.38 -11.37
C PHE A 34 1.64 -12.24 -12.84
N LEU A 35 0.80 -11.25 -13.14
CA LEU A 35 0.24 -11.08 -14.48
C LEU A 35 0.30 -9.62 -14.88
N LEU A 36 0.81 -9.34 -16.09
CA LEU A 36 0.75 -8.05 -16.74
C LEU A 36 -0.04 -8.19 -18.05
N LEU A 37 -1.22 -7.60 -18.10
CA LEU A 37 -2.04 -7.52 -19.31
C LEU A 37 -1.83 -6.18 -19.98
N ILE A 38 -1.60 -6.19 -21.29
CA ILE A 38 -1.42 -4.99 -22.11
C ILE A 38 -2.58 -4.95 -23.11
N PHE A 39 -3.33 -3.86 -23.12
CA PHE A 39 -4.45 -3.63 -24.03
C PHE A 39 -4.10 -2.46 -24.94
N ALA A 40 -3.80 -2.76 -26.20
CA ALA A 40 -3.54 -1.74 -27.20
C ALA A 40 -4.86 -1.18 -27.74
N GLU A 41 -5.11 0.11 -27.51
CA GLU A 41 -6.23 0.84 -28.09
C GLU A 41 -5.73 1.83 -29.16
N LYS A 42 -6.67 2.43 -29.90
CA LYS A 42 -6.37 3.30 -31.04
C LYS A 42 -5.48 4.51 -30.69
N HIS A 43 -5.57 5.03 -29.46
CA HIS A 43 -4.88 6.25 -29.04
C HIS A 43 -4.12 6.13 -27.71
N GLN A 44 -4.29 5.01 -27.01
CA GLN A 44 -3.70 4.77 -25.70
C GLN A 44 -3.42 3.28 -25.52
N THR A 45 -2.57 2.96 -24.56
CA THR A 45 -2.36 1.60 -24.09
C THR A 45 -2.80 1.53 -22.64
N GLN A 46 -3.74 0.64 -22.35
CA GLN A 46 -4.10 0.30 -20.98
C GLN A 46 -3.29 -0.89 -20.53
N VAL A 47 -2.93 -0.90 -19.26
CA VAL A 47 -2.09 -1.95 -18.67
C VAL A 47 -2.70 -2.35 -17.34
N VAL A 48 -2.74 -3.65 -17.05
CA VAL A 48 -3.21 -4.17 -15.77
C VAL A 48 -2.15 -5.07 -15.19
N PHE A 49 -1.66 -4.74 -14.01
CA PHE A 49 -0.82 -5.64 -13.23
C PHE A 49 -1.62 -6.28 -12.10
N VAL A 50 -1.48 -7.59 -11.96
CA VAL A 50 -2.09 -8.37 -10.89
C VAL A 50 -0.99 -9.11 -10.12
N SER A 51 -1.02 -8.96 -8.80
CA SER A 51 -0.07 -9.59 -7.89
C SER A 51 -0.73 -10.71 -7.09
N GLY A 52 -0.17 -11.92 -7.19
CA GLY A 52 -0.49 -13.07 -6.34
C GLY A 52 0.36 -13.15 -5.07
N SER A 53 1.09 -12.09 -4.71
CA SER A 53 2.00 -12.10 -3.55
C SER A 53 2.00 -10.77 -2.80
N LYS A 54 2.25 -10.81 -1.49
CA LYS A 54 2.51 -9.61 -0.68
C LYS A 54 3.90 -9.00 -0.92
N LYS A 55 4.80 -9.72 -1.62
CA LYS A 55 6.17 -9.29 -1.89
C LYS A 55 6.27 -8.23 -3.00
N ILE A 56 5.33 -8.22 -3.95
CA ILE A 56 5.20 -7.16 -4.97
C ILE A 56 3.83 -6.55 -4.81
N ARG A 57 3.75 -5.24 -4.59
CA ARG A 57 2.48 -4.54 -4.63
C ARG A 57 2.21 -4.10 -6.06
N ALA A 58 1.03 -4.42 -6.57
CA ALA A 58 0.65 -4.10 -7.93
C ALA A 58 0.71 -2.60 -8.24
N ILE A 59 0.33 -1.75 -7.28
CA ILE A 59 0.41 -0.30 -7.43
C ILE A 59 1.85 0.20 -7.60
N GLU A 60 2.81 -0.32 -6.84
CA GLU A 60 4.20 0.14 -6.89
C GLU A 60 4.88 -0.21 -8.22
N ILE A 61 4.72 -1.45 -8.67
CA ILE A 61 5.27 -1.85 -9.96
C ILE A 61 4.60 -1.05 -11.07
N MET A 62 3.30 -0.76 -10.99
CA MET A 62 2.67 0.07 -12.02
C MET A 62 3.17 1.51 -12.03
N GLU A 63 3.41 2.13 -10.87
CA GLU A 63 4.03 3.45 -10.79
C GLU A 63 5.44 3.45 -11.41
N TYR A 64 6.20 2.38 -11.22
CA TYR A 64 7.50 2.20 -11.85
C TYR A 64 7.41 2.02 -13.38
N LEU A 65 6.45 1.23 -13.86
CA LEU A 65 6.26 0.98 -15.31
C LEU A 65 5.72 2.21 -16.06
N MET A 66 5.07 3.14 -15.36
CA MET A 66 4.41 4.32 -15.94
C MET A 66 4.95 5.64 -15.37
N PRO A 67 6.25 5.92 -15.44
CA PRO A 67 6.80 7.09 -14.77
C PRO A 67 6.39 8.38 -15.49
N VAL A 68 5.95 9.37 -14.72
CA VAL A 68 5.69 10.80 -15.07
C VAL A 68 4.54 11.06 -16.08
N PHE A 69 4.22 10.12 -16.96
CA PHE A 69 3.30 10.36 -18.08
C PHE A 69 2.08 9.42 -18.15
N GLY A 70 2.05 8.37 -17.32
CA GLY A 70 0.92 7.46 -17.24
C GLY A 70 0.01 7.77 -16.06
N LEU A 71 -1.27 7.44 -16.21
CA LEU A 71 -2.24 7.47 -15.12
C LEU A 71 -2.29 6.09 -14.46
N VAL A 72 -2.04 6.04 -13.15
CA VAL A 72 -2.05 4.80 -12.38
C VAL A 72 -3.10 4.84 -11.28
N LYS A 73 -3.86 3.76 -11.12
CA LYS A 73 -4.82 3.58 -10.03
C LYS A 73 -4.87 2.12 -9.59
N GLY A 74 -5.00 1.86 -8.30
CA GLY A 74 -5.08 0.49 -7.81
C GLY A 74 -4.77 0.36 -6.33
N ASN A 75 -4.43 -0.86 -5.95
CA ASN A 75 -4.03 -1.24 -4.59
C ASN A 75 -2.88 -2.25 -4.63
N ALA A 76 -2.58 -2.89 -3.50
CA ALA A 76 -1.48 -3.84 -3.41
C ALA A 76 -1.67 -5.11 -4.25
N GLN A 77 -2.90 -5.52 -4.54
CA GLN A 77 -3.20 -6.76 -5.27
C GLN A 77 -3.37 -6.53 -6.77
N MET A 78 -3.95 -5.40 -7.17
CA MET A 78 -4.22 -5.10 -8.58
C MET A 78 -4.12 -3.61 -8.85
N ALA A 79 -3.50 -3.25 -9.96
CA ALA A 79 -3.40 -1.88 -10.43
C ALA A 79 -3.57 -1.79 -11.94
N LYS A 80 -4.16 -0.67 -12.37
CA LYS A 80 -4.38 -0.33 -13.77
C LYS A 80 -3.59 0.93 -14.11
N GLY A 81 -2.96 0.92 -15.27
CA GLY A 81 -2.26 2.03 -15.88
C GLY A 81 -2.88 2.39 -17.22
N CYS A 82 -2.79 3.66 -17.60
CA CYS A 82 -3.06 4.10 -18.95
C CYS A 82 -1.99 5.09 -19.41
N ILE A 83 -1.52 4.94 -20.65
CA ILE A 83 -0.53 5.83 -21.27
C ILE A 83 -0.93 6.13 -22.73
N SER A 84 -0.73 7.36 -23.18
CA SER A 84 -1.00 7.71 -24.58
C SER A 84 -0.04 6.98 -25.51
N LEU A 85 -0.53 6.58 -26.69
CA LEU A 85 0.28 5.84 -27.66
C LEU A 85 1.48 6.66 -28.14
N THR A 86 1.33 7.98 -28.28
CA THR A 86 2.42 8.89 -28.67
C THR A 86 3.56 8.86 -27.66
N ILE A 87 3.26 8.94 -26.36
CA ILE A 87 4.27 8.91 -25.32
C ILE A 87 4.90 7.52 -25.24
N LEU A 88 4.08 6.47 -25.27
CA LEU A 88 4.60 5.10 -25.25
C LEU A 88 5.53 4.82 -26.43
N ASN A 89 5.19 5.26 -27.64
CA ASN A 89 6.05 5.11 -28.81
C ASN A 89 7.38 5.87 -28.68
N SER A 90 7.37 7.05 -28.04
CA SER A 90 8.60 7.77 -27.71
C SER A 90 9.47 6.96 -26.76
N LEU A 91 8.87 6.40 -25.70
CA LEU A 91 9.57 5.57 -24.72
C LEU A 91 10.09 4.26 -25.33
N ILE A 92 9.34 3.64 -26.25
CA ILE A 92 9.78 2.48 -27.02
C ILE A 92 11.00 2.85 -27.85
N ALA A 93 10.96 3.97 -28.59
CA ALA A 93 12.07 4.43 -29.43
C ALA A 93 13.35 4.76 -28.64
N ASP A 94 13.20 5.26 -27.41
CA ASP A 94 14.32 5.52 -26.49
C ASP A 94 14.88 4.23 -25.85
N THR A 95 14.25 3.08 -26.11
CA THR A 95 14.72 1.76 -25.68
C THR A 95 15.11 0.89 -26.87
N GLU A 96 15.95 -0.12 -26.66
CA GLU A 96 16.27 -1.14 -27.67
C GLU A 96 15.11 -2.14 -27.89
N THR A 97 13.86 -1.70 -27.81
CA THR A 97 12.66 -2.55 -27.96
C THR A 97 11.83 -2.12 -29.16
N THR A 98 11.10 -3.06 -29.77
CA THR A 98 10.38 -2.83 -31.03
C THR A 98 8.88 -2.63 -30.86
N ASP A 99 8.32 -2.99 -29.70
CA ASP A 99 6.89 -2.94 -29.43
C ASP A 99 6.61 -2.75 -27.92
N ALA A 100 5.33 -2.50 -27.60
CA ALA A 100 4.87 -2.29 -26.23
C ALA A 100 5.15 -3.48 -25.31
N VAL A 101 5.03 -4.71 -25.80
CA VAL A 101 5.28 -5.92 -25.00
C VAL A 101 6.76 -6.00 -24.63
N GLY A 102 7.66 -5.77 -25.59
CA GLY A 102 9.09 -5.70 -25.38
C GLY A 102 9.48 -4.61 -24.39
N TYR A 103 8.91 -3.41 -24.53
CA TYR A 103 9.13 -2.30 -23.61
C TYR A 103 8.75 -2.67 -22.17
N PHE A 104 7.51 -3.14 -21.95
CA PHE A 104 7.06 -3.50 -20.61
C PHE A 104 7.81 -4.70 -20.04
N LYS A 105 8.20 -5.67 -20.88
CA LYS A 105 9.04 -6.80 -20.45
C LYS A 105 10.40 -6.33 -19.95
N LYS A 106 11.06 -5.42 -20.67
CA LYS A 106 12.32 -4.82 -20.24
C LYS A 106 12.13 -4.09 -18.91
N LYS A 107 11.12 -3.22 -18.81
CA LYS A 107 10.85 -2.45 -17.58
C LYS A 107 10.51 -3.30 -16.37
N VAL A 108 9.80 -4.41 -16.56
CA VAL A 108 9.55 -5.39 -15.49
C VAL A 108 10.85 -6.06 -15.05
N ALA A 109 11.74 -6.40 -15.98
CA ALA A 109 13.04 -6.98 -15.66
C ALA A 109 13.91 -5.97 -14.88
N ASP A 110 13.97 -4.71 -15.34
CA ASP A 110 14.68 -3.62 -14.66
C ASP A 110 14.14 -3.44 -13.22
N TYR A 111 12.81 -3.39 -13.04
CA TYR A 111 12.19 -3.30 -11.71
C TYR A 111 12.64 -4.43 -10.78
N ILE A 112 12.66 -5.66 -11.26
CA ILE A 112 13.06 -6.82 -10.46
C ILE A 112 14.54 -6.79 -10.12
N GLU A 113 15.39 -6.42 -11.08
CA GLU A 113 16.84 -6.33 -10.88
C GLU A 113 17.21 -5.24 -9.86
N GLU A 114 16.53 -4.10 -9.93
CA GLU A 114 16.75 -2.94 -9.05
C GLU A 114 16.08 -3.08 -7.68
N THR A 115 15.13 -4.02 -7.51
CA THR A 115 14.37 -4.16 -6.27
C THR A 115 15.03 -5.13 -5.28
N VAL A 116 15.29 -4.65 -4.07
CA VAL A 116 15.75 -5.46 -2.95
C VAL A 116 14.57 -5.85 -2.05
N CYS A 117 14.27 -7.14 -1.97
CA CYS A 117 13.29 -7.67 -1.02
C CYS A 117 13.96 -7.99 0.31
N ILE A 118 13.63 -7.22 1.35
CA ILE A 118 14.11 -7.43 2.72
C ILE A 118 13.03 -8.17 3.51
N VAL A 119 13.32 -9.40 3.92
CA VAL A 119 12.48 -10.14 4.86
C VAL A 119 13.05 -9.89 6.25
N ALA A 120 12.28 -9.25 7.13
CA ALA A 120 12.77 -8.79 8.43
C ALA A 120 13.43 -9.92 9.24
N ASP A 121 12.79 -11.08 9.36
CA ASP A 121 13.32 -12.19 10.16
C ASP A 121 14.62 -12.77 9.56
N GLU A 122 14.70 -12.90 8.23
CA GLU A 122 15.90 -13.37 7.52
C GLU A 122 17.05 -12.37 7.70
N TYR A 123 16.77 -11.09 7.46
CA TYR A 123 17.76 -10.01 7.56
C TYR A 123 18.25 -9.82 9.00
N MET A 124 17.36 -9.93 10.00
CA MET A 124 17.72 -9.87 11.42
C MET A 124 18.66 -11.01 11.82
N ALA A 125 18.51 -12.20 11.24
CA ALA A 125 19.39 -13.33 11.51
C ALA A 125 20.80 -13.12 10.92
N GLU A 126 20.88 -12.60 9.69
CA GLU A 126 22.14 -12.37 8.97
C GLU A 126 22.90 -11.13 9.46
N ALA A 127 22.19 -10.02 9.70
CA ALA A 127 22.77 -8.73 10.07
C ALA A 127 22.76 -8.45 11.59
N LYS A 128 22.56 -9.48 12.42
CA LYS A 128 22.36 -9.33 13.88
C LYS A 128 23.45 -8.48 14.55
N GLU A 129 24.72 -8.74 14.24
CA GLU A 129 25.85 -8.01 14.84
C GLU A 129 25.89 -6.54 14.41
N GLU A 130 25.47 -6.21 13.19
CA GLU A 130 25.38 -4.83 12.71
C GLU A 130 24.19 -4.11 13.35
N LEU A 131 23.03 -4.76 13.37
CA LEU A 131 21.78 -4.20 13.90
C LEU A 131 21.87 -3.89 15.39
N THR A 132 22.60 -4.70 16.17
CA THR A 132 22.83 -4.42 17.60
C THR A 132 23.71 -3.19 17.85
N LYS A 133 24.50 -2.75 16.86
CA LYS A 133 25.31 -1.54 16.93
C LYS A 133 24.55 -0.29 16.51
N LEU A 134 23.38 -0.44 15.86
CA LEU A 134 22.56 0.70 15.47
C LEU A 134 22.02 1.42 16.71
N PRO A 135 21.97 2.77 16.70
CA PRO A 135 21.36 3.53 17.78
C PRO A 135 19.91 3.07 18.03
N VAL A 136 19.61 2.72 19.28
CA VAL A 136 18.26 2.31 19.65
C VAL A 136 17.36 3.54 19.69
N TYR A 137 16.28 3.50 18.92
CA TYR A 137 15.21 4.50 19.05
C TYR A 137 14.57 4.37 20.42
N LYS A 138 14.71 5.40 21.24
CA LYS A 138 13.97 5.52 22.50
C LYS A 138 12.65 6.23 22.21
N LYS A 139 11.54 5.56 22.50
CA LYS A 139 10.20 6.17 22.46
C LYS A 139 10.21 7.38 23.38
N LYS A 140 9.95 8.57 22.83
CA LYS A 140 9.76 9.77 23.65
C LYS A 140 8.46 9.63 24.43
N LYS A 141 8.47 10.03 25.70
CA LYS A 141 7.24 10.19 26.47
C LYS A 141 6.48 11.39 25.89
N VAL A 142 5.54 11.12 25.01
CA VAL A 142 4.62 12.13 24.46
C VAL A 142 3.34 12.06 25.26
N LYS A 143 2.88 13.21 25.75
CA LYS A 143 1.61 13.33 26.46
C LYS A 143 0.46 13.26 25.47
N TRP A 144 -0.56 12.50 25.81
CA TRP A 144 -1.78 12.31 25.02
C TRP A 144 -2.97 12.53 25.94
N ALA A 145 -4.02 13.17 25.43
CA ALA A 145 -5.25 13.28 26.20
C ALA A 145 -6.05 11.99 26.03
N VAL A 146 -6.78 11.64 27.08
CA VAL A 146 -7.63 10.45 27.08
C VAL A 146 -8.95 10.78 27.74
N VAL A 147 -10.04 10.31 27.14
CA VAL A 147 -11.40 10.48 27.64
C VAL A 147 -12.08 9.11 27.64
N LYS A 148 -12.83 8.77 28.68
CA LYS A 148 -13.63 7.54 28.64
C LYS A 148 -14.78 7.77 27.68
N SER A 149 -15.06 6.80 26.81
CA SER A 149 -16.18 6.93 25.88
C SER A 149 -17.54 7.12 26.61
N THR A 150 -17.67 6.54 27.80
CA THR A 150 -18.84 6.67 28.69
C THR A 150 -19.01 8.05 29.30
N ASP A 151 -17.96 8.88 29.32
CA ASP A 151 -18.07 10.28 29.75
C ASP A 151 -18.67 11.16 28.63
N VAL A 152 -18.75 10.63 27.40
CA VAL A 152 -19.23 11.32 26.20
C VAL A 152 -20.61 10.84 25.76
N ALA A 153 -20.87 9.54 25.79
CA ALA A 153 -22.15 8.93 25.40
C ALA A 153 -22.49 7.72 26.28
N SER A 154 -23.75 7.31 26.27
CA SER A 154 -24.20 6.15 27.06
C SER A 154 -23.63 4.84 26.52
N PRO A 155 -23.38 3.81 27.35
CA PRO A 155 -22.93 2.51 26.87
C PRO A 155 -23.80 1.96 25.73
N GLY A 156 -23.16 1.47 24.66
CA GLY A 156 -23.80 0.97 23.44
C GLY A 156 -24.14 2.03 22.38
N GLU A 157 -24.03 3.32 22.70
CA GLU A 157 -24.24 4.39 21.72
C GLU A 157 -23.04 4.57 20.79
N LYS A 158 -23.32 4.95 19.54
CA LYS A 158 -22.28 5.24 18.55
C LYS A 158 -21.84 6.70 18.65
N ILE A 159 -20.54 6.91 18.81
CA ILE A 159 -19.88 8.22 18.79
C ILE A 159 -19.18 8.38 17.44
N LEU A 160 -19.46 9.47 16.72
CA LEU A 160 -18.71 9.88 15.54
C LEU A 160 -17.70 10.96 15.93
N VAL A 161 -16.43 10.61 15.99
CA VAL A 161 -15.34 11.55 16.31
C VAL A 161 -14.79 12.12 15.01
N LYS A 162 -14.78 13.45 14.88
CA LYS A 162 -14.18 14.17 13.74
C LYS A 162 -13.07 15.08 14.24
N SER A 163 -12.01 15.21 13.46
CA SER A 163 -10.94 16.18 13.69
C SER A 163 -10.64 16.96 12.41
N LEU A 164 -9.86 18.05 12.53
CA LEU A 164 -9.40 18.80 11.35
C LEU A 164 -8.60 17.91 10.38
N GLU A 165 -7.81 16.97 10.92
CA GLU A 165 -7.01 16.00 10.17
C GLU A 165 -7.83 14.80 9.65
N ASN A 166 -9.03 14.56 10.17
CA ASN A 166 -9.91 13.46 9.76
C ASN A 166 -11.37 13.92 9.65
N SER A 167 -11.67 14.58 8.53
CA SER A 167 -13.00 15.13 8.23
C SER A 167 -14.08 14.05 8.02
N THR A 168 -13.69 12.85 7.55
CA THR A 168 -14.57 11.68 7.43
C THR A 168 -14.97 11.11 8.79
N GLY A 169 -14.13 11.34 9.81
CA GLY A 169 -14.33 10.90 11.18
C GLY A 169 -14.14 9.41 11.42
N LYS A 170 -14.31 8.99 12.66
CA LYS A 170 -14.26 7.60 13.11
C LYS A 170 -15.47 7.30 13.99
N VAL A 171 -16.17 6.21 13.65
CA VAL A 171 -17.30 5.72 14.46
C VAL A 171 -16.77 4.70 15.47
N LEU A 172 -17.09 4.89 16.73
CA LEU A 172 -16.81 3.97 17.83
C LEU A 172 -18.05 3.77 18.68
N GLU A 173 -18.12 2.66 19.41
CA GLU A 173 -19.20 2.36 20.33
C GLU A 173 -18.76 2.66 21.77
N ALA A 174 -19.58 3.39 22.51
CA ALA A 174 -19.29 3.77 23.88
C ALA A 174 -19.42 2.57 24.82
N GLY A 175 -18.50 2.45 25.77
CA GLY A 175 -18.49 1.39 26.76
C GLY A 175 -17.28 1.48 27.68
N ASP A 176 -17.34 0.81 28.83
CA ASP A 176 -16.33 0.91 29.89
C ASP A 176 -14.92 0.50 29.44
N GLU A 177 -14.86 -0.37 28.42
CA GLU A 177 -13.62 -0.87 27.83
C GLU A 177 -13.08 0.03 26.71
N CYS A 178 -13.82 1.05 26.27
CA CYS A 178 -13.41 1.94 25.19
C CYS A 178 -12.99 3.32 25.72
N LEU A 179 -11.74 3.69 25.47
CA LEU A 179 -11.20 5.02 25.73
C LEU A 179 -10.90 5.71 24.39
N ILE A 180 -11.12 7.03 24.35
CA ILE A 180 -10.80 7.87 23.21
C ILE A 180 -9.48 8.58 23.52
N MET A 181 -8.46 8.30 22.72
CA MET A 181 -7.16 8.97 22.80
C MET A 181 -7.08 10.10 21.78
N ILE A 182 -6.58 11.25 22.23
CA ILE A 182 -6.38 12.44 21.41
C ILE A 182 -4.89 12.78 21.43
N GLY A 183 -4.27 12.71 20.26
CA GLY A 183 -2.86 13.05 20.08
C GLY A 183 -2.62 14.55 20.01
N ASN A 184 -1.35 14.95 19.93
CA ASN A 184 -0.94 16.35 20.04
C ASN A 184 -1.24 17.20 18.79
N ARG A 185 -1.71 16.59 17.71
CA ARG A 185 -2.20 17.29 16.50
C ARG A 185 -3.71 17.12 16.31
N GLY A 186 -4.41 16.65 17.35
CA GLY A 186 -5.85 16.42 17.30
C GLY A 186 -6.25 15.15 16.55
N GLU A 187 -5.31 14.26 16.25
CA GLU A 187 -5.60 12.92 15.76
C GLU A 187 -6.33 12.10 16.85
N THR A 188 -7.32 11.30 16.44
CA THR A 188 -8.20 10.59 17.38
C THR A 188 -8.19 9.08 17.14
N TYR A 189 -8.11 8.31 18.23
CA TYR A 189 -8.10 6.85 18.21
C TYR A 189 -8.95 6.30 19.34
N ASP A 190 -9.55 5.12 19.11
CA ASP A 190 -10.04 4.28 20.19
C ASP A 190 -8.92 3.36 20.69
N ILE A 191 -8.93 3.10 21.99
CA ILE A 191 -8.06 2.12 22.63
C ILE A 191 -8.88 1.33 23.65
N SER A 192 -8.58 0.03 23.76
CA SER A 192 -9.16 -0.75 24.85
C SER A 192 -8.54 -0.36 26.18
N ARG A 193 -9.32 -0.38 27.26
CA ARG A 193 -8.85 -0.14 28.64
C ARG A 193 -7.61 -0.98 28.97
N LYS A 194 -7.69 -2.30 28.70
CA LYS A 194 -6.57 -3.22 28.90
C LYS A 194 -5.29 -2.78 28.18
N LYS A 195 -5.40 -2.37 26.91
CA LYS A 195 -4.23 -1.93 26.15
C LYS A 195 -3.69 -0.62 26.71
N PHE A 196 -4.57 0.32 27.04
CA PHE A 196 -4.20 1.60 27.64
C PHE A 196 -3.38 1.40 28.92
N GLU A 197 -3.89 0.64 29.88
CA GLU A 197 -3.25 0.38 31.18
C GLU A 197 -1.89 -0.34 31.02
N SER A 198 -1.72 -1.14 29.96
CA SER A 198 -0.45 -1.82 29.69
C SER A 198 0.61 -0.94 28.99
N THR A 199 0.22 0.18 28.36
CA THR A 199 1.12 0.99 27.52
C THR A 199 1.18 2.47 27.87
N TYR A 200 0.32 2.96 28.76
CA TYR A 200 0.21 4.35 29.16
C TYR A 200 0.06 4.49 30.68
N GLU A 201 0.54 5.62 31.20
CA GLU A 201 0.34 6.06 32.58
C GLU A 201 -0.65 7.23 32.55
N LEU A 202 -1.75 7.13 33.29
CA LEU A 202 -2.70 8.23 33.42
C LEU A 202 -2.12 9.29 34.34
N THR A 203 -2.20 10.57 33.93
CA THR A 203 -1.75 11.71 34.74
C THR A 203 -2.84 12.78 34.78
N ASP A 204 -2.85 13.59 35.85
CA ASP A 204 -3.75 14.74 35.99
C ASP A 204 -3.21 16.00 35.27
N GLU A 205 -2.16 15.85 34.47
CA GLU A 205 -1.58 16.96 33.73
C GLU A 205 -2.53 17.40 32.62
N LYS A 206 -2.96 18.65 32.69
CA LYS A 206 -3.72 19.25 31.60
C LYS A 206 -2.81 19.39 30.39
N LEU A 207 -3.23 18.80 29.28
CA LEU A 207 -2.67 19.08 27.98
C LEU A 207 -3.29 20.38 27.45
N ASP A 208 -2.41 21.31 27.08
CA ASP A 208 -2.78 22.42 26.21
C ASP A 208 -2.80 21.86 24.78
N ILE A 209 -4.01 21.63 24.26
CA ILE A 209 -4.28 21.05 22.92
C ILE A 209 -4.76 22.16 22.00
#